data_AF-A0AA92U3R2-F1
#
_entry.id   AF-A0AA92U3R2-F1
#
_cell.length_a   1.000
_cell.length_b   1.000
_cell.length_c   1.000
_cell.angle_alpha   90.00
_cell.angle_beta   90.00
_cell.angle_gamma   90.00
#
_symmetry.space_group_name_H-M   'P 1'
#
loop_
_entity.id
_entity.type
_entity.pdbx_description
1 polymer ?
#
loop_
_entity_poly.entity_id
_entity_poly.type
_entity_poly.pdbx_seq_one_letter_code
_entity_poly.pdbx_strand_id
1 'polypeptide(L)'
;MAKYFNNRLITPELEKAMQDYPLYSQDSKKKDAVCIAVFFIGNARWYILEGQRENDDFVLFGIVVGLAETEYSYISANEMASVELDATKFGLGKVRVEQRKPFQPCQLSEIIDRELQSFLSRLYD
;
A
#
# COMPACT_ATOMS: atom_id res chain seq x y z
N MET A 1 -22.51 11.46 -14.82
CA MET A 1 -21.08 11.67 -15.16
C MET A 1 -20.26 11.13 -14.00
N ALA A 2 -19.53 10.02 -14.16
CA ALA A 2 -18.60 9.60 -13.11
C ALA A 2 -17.55 10.71 -12.97
N LYS A 3 -17.43 11.31 -11.78
CA LYS A 3 -16.33 12.24 -11.49
C LYS A 3 -15.03 11.49 -11.78
N TYR A 4 -14.13 12.10 -12.55
CA TYR A 4 -12.79 11.57 -12.73
C TYR A 4 -12.15 11.44 -11.36
N PHE A 5 -11.75 10.23 -11.00
CA PHE A 5 -10.99 9.99 -9.79
C PHE A 5 -9.59 10.60 -9.99
N ASN A 6 -9.21 11.55 -9.14
CA ASN A 6 -7.93 12.27 -9.25
C ASN A 6 -7.10 11.99 -8.01
N ASN A 7 -6.31 10.91 -8.06
CA ASN A 7 -5.42 10.52 -6.98
C ASN A 7 -4.03 10.20 -7.55
N ARG A 8 -3.01 10.92 -7.08
CA ARG A 8 -1.63 10.80 -7.56
C ARG A 8 -0.98 9.44 -7.28
N LEU A 9 -1.52 8.66 -6.34
CA LEU A 9 -1.01 7.35 -5.95
C LEU A 9 -1.62 6.21 -6.77
N ILE A 10 -2.86 6.39 -7.24
CA ILE A 10 -3.58 5.38 -8.02
C ILE A 10 -3.39 5.69 -9.50
N THR A 11 -2.42 5.01 -10.11
CA THR A 11 -2.20 5.13 -11.55
C THR A 11 -3.17 4.24 -12.33
N PRO A 12 -3.37 4.48 -13.64
CA PRO A 12 -4.18 3.58 -14.48
C PRO A 12 -3.68 2.13 -14.45
N GLU A 13 -2.37 1.91 -14.34
CA GLU A 13 -1.78 0.58 -14.24
C GLU A 13 -2.13 -0.10 -12.91
N LEU A 14 -2.08 0.63 -11.79
CA LEU A 14 -2.49 0.10 -10.50
C LEU A 14 -4.00 -0.16 -10.45
N GLU A 15 -4.81 0.77 -10.97
CA GLU A 15 -6.26 0.58 -11.09
C GLU A 15 -6.61 -0.66 -11.90
N LYS A 16 -5.88 -0.90 -13.00
CA LYS A 16 -6.03 -2.13 -13.78
C LYS A 16 -5.61 -3.38 -12.99
N ALA A 17 -4.47 -3.33 -12.29
CA ALA A 17 -4.01 -4.45 -11.49
C ALA A 17 -5.03 -4.83 -10.40
N MET A 18 -5.64 -3.84 -9.73
CA MET A 18 -6.67 -4.08 -8.70
C MET A 18 -7.93 -4.82 -9.23
N GLN A 19 -8.17 -4.85 -10.55
CA GLN A 19 -9.27 -5.65 -11.11
C GLN A 19 -9.06 -7.16 -10.93
N ASP A 20 -7.80 -7.60 -10.93
CA ASP A 20 -7.42 -9.00 -10.67
C ASP A 20 -7.29 -9.29 -9.15
N TYR A 21 -7.27 -8.24 -8.33
CA TYR A 21 -7.10 -8.31 -6.87
C TYR A 21 -8.14 -7.43 -6.14
N PRO A 22 -9.45 -7.69 -6.31
CA PRO A 22 -10.48 -7.00 -5.53
C PRO A 22 -10.36 -7.35 -4.05
N LEU A 23 -11.04 -6.58 -3.18
CA LEU A 23 -11.07 -6.88 -1.75
C LEU A 23 -11.53 -8.32 -1.49
N TYR A 24 -10.88 -9.00 -0.54
CA TYR A 24 -11.09 -10.39 -0.14
C TYR A 24 -10.67 -11.46 -1.16
N SER A 25 -10.07 -11.10 -2.30
CA SER A 25 -9.61 -12.04 -3.34
C SER A 25 -8.39 -12.88 -2.95
N GLN A 26 -7.69 -12.47 -1.91
CA GLN A 26 -6.45 -13.06 -1.41
C GLN A 26 -6.58 -13.63 0.00
N ASP A 27 -7.80 -13.69 0.54
CA ASP A 27 -8.09 -14.29 1.83
C ASP A 27 -7.50 -15.71 1.91
N SER A 28 -6.99 -16.05 3.11
CA SER A 28 -6.35 -17.33 3.41
C SER A 28 -5.04 -17.65 2.65
N LYS A 29 -4.55 -16.78 1.76
CA LYS A 29 -3.26 -16.99 1.08
C LYS A 29 -2.04 -16.74 1.98
N LYS A 30 -2.21 -16.06 3.12
CA LYS A 30 -1.13 -15.80 4.10
C LYS A 30 0.12 -15.23 3.40
N LYS A 31 1.28 -15.89 3.52
CA LYS A 31 2.55 -15.49 2.92
C LYS A 31 2.56 -15.59 1.37
N ASP A 32 1.62 -16.31 0.78
CA ASP A 32 1.49 -16.47 -0.68
C ASP A 32 0.60 -15.38 -1.32
N ALA A 33 0.02 -14.47 -0.51
CA ALA A 33 -0.70 -13.32 -1.04
C ALA A 33 0.25 -12.44 -1.87
N VAL A 34 -0.24 -11.90 -2.98
CA VAL A 34 0.52 -11.08 -3.91
C VAL A 34 0.44 -9.62 -3.51
N CYS A 35 1.58 -8.98 -3.30
CA CYS A 35 1.69 -7.55 -3.20
C CYS A 35 1.71 -6.94 -4.60
N ILE A 36 0.82 -6.00 -4.86
CA ILE A 36 0.61 -5.38 -6.18
C ILE A 36 1.15 -3.95 -6.28
N ALA A 37 1.35 -3.30 -5.13
CA ALA A 37 1.98 -1.98 -5.04
C ALA A 37 2.62 -1.76 -3.68
N VAL A 38 3.64 -0.90 -3.63
CA VAL A 38 4.24 -0.43 -2.40
C VAL A 38 4.18 1.09 -2.35
N PHE A 39 3.60 1.63 -1.28
CA PHE A 39 3.67 3.05 -0.95
C PHE A 39 4.61 3.29 0.21
N PHE A 40 5.25 4.46 0.29
CA PHE A 40 6.18 4.76 1.38
C PHE A 40 6.28 6.26 1.69
N ILE A 41 6.57 6.60 2.94
CA ILE A 41 7.01 7.94 3.38
C ILE A 41 7.97 7.79 4.56
N GLY A 42 9.20 8.30 4.42
CA GLY A 42 10.24 8.08 5.42
C GLY A 42 10.47 6.57 5.64
N ASN A 43 10.28 6.11 6.88
CA ASN A 43 10.43 4.69 7.23
C ASN A 43 9.12 3.88 7.09
N ALA A 44 7.97 4.55 6.93
CA ALA A 44 6.69 3.86 6.79
C ALA A 44 6.55 3.29 5.38
N ARG A 45 6.09 2.05 5.27
CA ARG A 45 5.81 1.37 4.00
C ARG A 45 4.44 0.68 4.08
N TRP A 46 3.67 0.74 3.01
CA TRP A 46 2.41 0.01 2.84
C TRP A 46 2.56 -0.96 1.68
N TYR A 47 2.45 -2.26 1.96
CA TYR A 47 2.41 -3.34 0.98
C TYR A 47 0.97 -3.63 0.62
N ILE A 48 0.51 -3.13 -0.52
CA ILE A 48 -0.87 -3.25 -0.96
C ILE A 48 -1.07 -4.61 -1.61
N LEU A 49 -2.12 -5.30 -1.18
CA LEU A 49 -2.50 -6.63 -1.65
C LEU A 49 -3.72 -6.53 -2.57
N GLU A 50 -4.69 -5.69 -2.19
CA GLU A 50 -5.97 -5.60 -2.85
C GLU A 50 -6.43 -4.15 -2.89
N GLY A 51 -7.37 -3.87 -3.79
CA GLY A 51 -8.11 -2.63 -3.72
C GLY A 51 -9.38 -2.65 -4.54
N GLN A 52 -10.30 -1.79 -4.15
CA GLN A 52 -11.59 -1.66 -4.80
C GLN A 52 -12.00 -0.20 -4.82
N ARG A 53 -12.57 0.23 -5.95
CA ARG A 53 -13.15 1.56 -6.04
C ARG A 53 -14.44 1.62 -5.22
N GLU A 54 -14.52 2.60 -4.34
CA GLU A 54 -15.72 2.92 -3.58
C GLU A 54 -16.05 4.41 -3.77
N ASN A 55 -17.11 4.70 -4.52
CA ASN A 55 -17.52 6.06 -4.85
C ASN A 55 -16.39 6.89 -5.52
N ASP A 56 -15.92 7.93 -4.84
CA ASP A 56 -14.83 8.82 -5.25
C ASP A 56 -13.49 8.51 -4.57
N ASP A 57 -13.35 7.31 -4.01
CA ASP A 57 -12.12 6.80 -3.41
C ASP A 57 -11.77 5.38 -3.90
N PHE A 58 -10.58 4.92 -3.52
CA PHE A 58 -10.22 3.50 -3.51
C PHE A 58 -9.95 3.08 -2.08
N VAL A 59 -10.65 2.02 -1.65
CA VAL A 59 -10.32 1.30 -0.43
C VAL A 59 -9.27 0.28 -0.79
N LEU A 60 -8.09 0.40 -0.19
CA LEU A 60 -6.97 -0.51 -0.34
C LEU A 60 -6.88 -1.41 0.88
N PHE A 61 -6.44 -2.65 0.69
CA PHE A 61 -6.08 -3.54 1.78
C PHE A 61 -4.61 -3.94 1.66
N GLY A 62 -3.90 -3.89 2.78
CA GLY A 62 -2.46 -4.17 2.79
C GLY A 62 -1.86 -4.24 4.19
N ILE A 63 -0.53 -4.37 4.23
CA ILE A 63 0.24 -4.41 5.47
C ILE A 63 1.04 -3.11 5.60
N VAL A 64 0.92 -2.43 6.73
CA VAL A 64 1.76 -1.28 7.08
C VAL A 64 2.91 -1.69 7.99
N VAL A 65 4.12 -1.22 7.68
CA VAL A 65 5.33 -1.40 8.51
C VAL A 65 6.00 -0.04 8.75
N GLY A 66 6.91 0.05 9.73
CA GLY A 66 7.67 1.27 10.02
C GLY A 66 6.90 2.38 10.73
N LEU A 67 5.69 2.07 11.23
CA LEU A 67 4.93 2.89 12.19
C LEU A 67 5.05 2.31 13.61
N ALA A 68 4.18 2.74 14.54
CA ALA A 68 4.18 2.26 15.91
C ALA A 68 4.00 0.74 16.01
N GLU A 69 3.18 0.16 15.13
CA GLU A 69 2.97 -1.28 15.03
C GLU A 69 2.93 -1.70 13.55
N THR A 70 3.25 -2.97 13.31
CA THR A 70 3.02 -3.61 12.00
C THR A 70 1.67 -4.31 12.02
N GLU A 71 0.81 -4.00 11.04
CA GLU A 71 -0.56 -4.51 10.99
C GLU A 71 -1.12 -4.63 9.58
N TYR A 72 -2.16 -5.44 9.43
CA TYR A 72 -3.06 -5.36 8.28
C TYR A 72 -3.98 -4.16 8.44
N SER A 73 -4.23 -3.43 7.36
CA SER A 73 -5.02 -2.21 7.40
C SER A 73 -5.86 -2.02 6.14
N TYR A 74 -7.05 -1.46 6.33
CA TYR A 74 -7.84 -0.85 5.25
C TYR A 74 -7.45 0.61 5.15
N ILE A 75 -7.18 1.07 3.92
CA ILE A 75 -6.58 2.37 3.70
C ILE A 75 -7.36 3.11 2.63
N SER A 76 -7.83 4.32 2.95
CA SER A 76 -8.32 5.26 1.94
C SER A 76 -7.16 5.76 1.09
N ALA A 77 -7.26 5.58 -0.23
CA ALA A 77 -6.27 6.12 -1.16
C ALA A 77 -6.23 7.65 -1.09
N ASN A 78 -7.37 8.31 -0.90
CA ASN A 78 -7.45 9.77 -0.75
C ASN A 78 -6.77 10.26 0.53
N GLU A 79 -7.03 9.62 1.67
CA GLU A 79 -6.34 9.96 2.93
C GLU A 79 -4.83 9.74 2.81
N MET A 80 -4.41 8.59 2.26
CA MET A 80 -2.99 8.31 2.03
C MET A 80 -2.34 9.37 1.12
N ALA A 81 -3.01 9.77 0.03
CA ALA A 81 -2.48 10.79 -0.88
C ALA A 81 -2.35 12.17 -0.23
N SER A 82 -3.17 12.46 0.79
CA SER A 82 -3.17 13.72 1.55
C SER A 82 -2.07 13.81 2.62
N VAL A 83 -1.46 12.69 3.01
CA VAL A 83 -0.38 12.66 4.00
C VAL A 83 0.81 13.48 3.50
N GLU A 84 1.17 14.49 4.29
CA GLU A 84 2.29 15.40 4.07
C GLU A 84 3.03 15.61 5.39
N LEU A 85 4.35 15.49 5.35
CA LEU A 85 5.25 15.75 6.47
C LEU A 85 6.11 16.98 6.14
N ASP A 86 6.12 17.96 7.02
CA ASP A 86 7.05 19.09 6.92
C ASP A 86 8.43 18.68 7.45
N ALA A 87 9.33 18.38 6.53
CA ALA A 87 10.73 18.04 6.77
C ALA A 87 11.68 19.22 6.46
N THR A 88 11.18 20.46 6.46
CA THR A 88 11.98 21.67 6.17
C THR A 88 13.15 21.82 7.14
N LYS A 89 12.98 21.42 8.41
CA LYS A 89 14.06 21.41 9.42
C LYS A 89 15.26 20.53 9.03
N PHE A 90 15.07 19.58 8.12
CA PHE A 90 16.10 18.69 7.60
C PHE A 90 16.55 19.07 6.17
N GLY A 91 16.09 20.20 5.63
CA GLY A 91 16.41 20.64 4.27
C GLY A 91 15.66 19.91 3.15
N LEU A 92 14.65 19.10 3.49
CA LEU A 92 13.90 18.26 2.53
C LEU A 92 12.57 18.87 2.07
N GLY A 93 12.17 20.02 2.65
CA GLY A 93 10.89 20.64 2.40
C GLY A 93 9.71 19.76 2.85
N LYS A 94 8.60 19.82 2.10
CA LYS A 94 7.42 18.98 2.36
C LYS A 94 7.55 17.66 1.62
N VAL A 95 7.53 16.56 2.36
CA VAL A 95 7.55 15.19 1.81
C VAL A 95 6.16 14.59 1.89
N ARG A 96 5.80 13.75 0.91
CA ARG A 96 4.50 13.10 0.80
C ARG A 96 4.72 11.62 0.56
N VAL A 97 3.70 10.77 0.76
CA VAL A 97 3.87 9.35 0.44
C VAL A 97 4.02 9.16 -1.07
N GLU A 98 4.90 8.27 -1.49
CA GLU A 98 5.19 7.98 -2.89
C GLU A 98 4.89 6.52 -3.21
N GLN A 99 4.63 6.23 -4.48
CA GLN A 99 4.57 4.86 -4.97
C GLN A 99 5.96 4.42 -5.40
N ARG A 100 6.41 3.26 -4.91
CA ARG A 100 7.68 2.65 -5.36
C ARG A 100 7.57 2.27 -6.83
N LYS A 101 8.47 2.78 -7.66
CA LYS A 101 8.55 2.48 -9.09
C LYS A 101 10.00 2.28 -9.55
N PRO A 102 10.27 1.35 -10.48
CA PRO A 102 9.36 0.28 -10.90
C PRO A 102 9.10 -0.71 -9.75
N PHE A 103 7.93 -1.36 -9.77
CA PHE A 103 7.59 -2.45 -8.85
C PHE A 103 6.89 -3.56 -9.64
N GLN A 104 7.36 -4.79 -9.46
CA GLN A 104 6.76 -5.98 -10.06
C GLN A 104 5.97 -6.70 -8.96
N PRO A 105 4.68 -7.03 -9.19
CA PRO A 105 3.91 -7.81 -8.23
C PRO A 105 4.60 -9.13 -7.89
N CYS A 106 4.66 -9.45 -6.60
CA CYS A 106 5.35 -10.60 -6.05
C CYS A 106 4.65 -11.11 -4.80
N GLN A 107 4.94 -12.34 -4.38
CA GLN A 107 4.37 -12.87 -3.14
C GLN A 107 4.95 -12.13 -1.92
N LEU A 108 4.17 -12.02 -0.85
CA LEU A 108 4.65 -11.47 0.42
C LEU A 108 5.89 -12.20 0.94
N SER A 109 5.98 -13.51 0.74
CA SER A 109 7.15 -14.35 1.07
C SER A 109 8.44 -13.93 0.35
N GLU A 110 8.32 -13.32 -0.83
CA GLU A 110 9.46 -12.91 -1.68
C GLU A 110 9.98 -11.50 -1.33
N ILE A 111 9.24 -10.74 -0.51
CA ILE A 111 9.61 -9.38 -0.16
C ILE A 111 10.71 -9.37 0.90
N ILE A 112 11.88 -8.84 0.53
CA ILE A 112 13.02 -8.68 1.45
C ILE A 112 12.82 -7.43 2.32
N ASP A 113 12.01 -7.57 3.37
CA ASP A 113 11.80 -6.56 4.41
C ASP A 113 11.70 -7.22 5.79
N ARG A 114 12.59 -6.84 6.73
CA ARG A 114 12.71 -7.52 8.01
C ARG A 114 11.47 -7.39 8.89
N GLU A 115 10.85 -6.21 8.91
CA GLU A 115 9.67 -5.94 9.74
C GLU A 115 8.47 -6.73 9.20
N LEU A 116 8.27 -6.69 7.88
CA LEU A 116 7.24 -7.46 7.20
C LEU A 116 7.42 -8.97 7.45
N GLN A 117 8.62 -9.52 7.19
CA GLN A 117 8.86 -10.96 7.34
C GLN A 117 8.71 -11.41 8.80
N SER A 118 9.13 -10.58 9.75
CA SER A 118 8.95 -10.87 11.18
C SER A 118 7.48 -10.86 11.58
N PHE A 119 6.69 -9.92 11.06
CA PHE A 119 5.24 -9.88 11.26
C PHE A 119 4.54 -11.09 10.67
N LEU A 120 4.83 -11.44 9.42
CA LEU A 120 4.23 -12.60 8.74
C LEU A 120 4.57 -13.91 9.44
N SER A 121 5.80 -14.06 9.94
CA SER A 121 6.22 -15.26 10.66
C SER A 121 5.49 -15.40 11.99
N ARG A 122 5.30 -14.31 12.75
CA ARG A 122 4.51 -14.33 14.00
C ARG A 122 3.06 -14.76 13.82
N LEU A 123 2.47 -14.54 12.65
CA LEU A 123 1.07 -14.85 12.37
C LEU A 123 0.86 -16.23 11.76
N TYR A 124 1.84 -16.74 11.02
CA TYR A 124 1.62 -17.86 10.09
C TYR A 124 2.58 -19.04 10.25
N ASP A 125 3.63 -18.91 11.08
CA ASP A 125 4.51 -20.01 11.48
C ASP A 125 4.25 -20.40 12.94
#